data_AF-A0A377K7Z1-F1
#
_entry.id   AF-A0A377K7Z1-F1
#
_cell.length_a   1.000
_cell.length_b   1.000
_cell.length_c   1.000
_cell.angle_alpha   90.00
_cell.angle_beta   90.00
_cell.angle_gamma   90.00
#
_symmetry.space_group_name_H-M   'P 1'
#
loop_
_entity.id
_entity.type
_entity.pdbx_description
1 polymer ?
#
loop_
_entity_poly.entity_id
_entity_poly.type
_entity_poly.pdbx_seq_one_letter_code
_entity_poly.pdbx_strand_id
1 'polypeptide(L)'
;MISVRPLLTRVKPVFDLVELHSAHGYLLHQFLSPSSNHRTDQYGGSVENRARLVLEVVDAGIEEWGADRIGIRISPIGTFQNTDNGPNEEADALYLIEQLGKRGIAYLHMSEPDWAEVNHILMRFAKKYAPVSTVRLSAQVHTQ
;
A
#
# COMPACT_ATOMS: atom_id res chain seq x y z
N MET A 1 28.83 -18.28 33.41
CA MET A 1 28.64 -17.33 32.28
C MET A 1 27.51 -17.90 31.43
N ILE A 2 26.28 -17.46 31.67
CA ILE A 2 25.08 -17.99 30.98
C ILE A 2 24.97 -17.25 29.64
N SER A 3 25.25 -17.94 28.54
CA SER A 3 24.96 -17.43 27.20
C SER A 3 23.48 -17.63 26.94
N VAL A 4 22.70 -16.55 27.05
CA VAL A 4 21.33 -16.48 26.57
C VAL A 4 21.41 -16.34 25.05
N ARG A 5 21.20 -17.45 24.33
CA ARG A 5 20.93 -17.40 22.89
C ARG A 5 19.51 -16.86 22.70
N PRO A 6 19.27 -15.88 21.82
CA PRO A 6 17.90 -15.53 21.46
C PRO A 6 17.30 -16.70 20.68
N LEU A 7 16.38 -17.42 21.31
CA LEU A 7 15.48 -18.35 20.65
C LEU A 7 14.39 -17.55 19.94
N LEU A 8 14.77 -16.80 18.91
CA LEU A 8 13.82 -16.46 17.85
C LEU A 8 13.80 -17.67 16.91
N THR A 9 13.06 -18.71 17.31
CA THR A 9 12.66 -19.74 16.37
C THR A 9 11.82 -19.06 15.31
N ARG A 10 12.43 -18.71 14.17
CA ARG A 10 11.73 -18.26 12.97
C ARG A 10 10.73 -19.35 12.60
N VAL A 11 9.48 -19.17 13.02
CA VAL A 11 8.38 -20.03 12.64
C VAL A 11 8.26 -19.89 11.14
N LYS A 12 8.41 -21.01 10.43
CA LYS A 12 8.20 -21.02 8.99
C LYS A 12 6.74 -20.64 8.75
N PRO A 13 6.46 -19.54 8.03
CA PRO A 13 5.08 -19.14 7.84
C PRO A 13 4.33 -20.18 7.03
N VAL A 14 3.06 -20.39 7.39
CA VAL A 14 2.14 -21.31 6.68
C VAL A 14 1.62 -20.69 5.38
N PHE A 15 1.88 -19.39 5.18
CA PHE A 15 1.49 -18.62 4.00
C PHE A 15 2.71 -18.28 3.15
N ASP A 16 2.52 -18.25 1.83
CA ASP A 16 3.58 -17.92 0.87
C ASP A 16 3.83 -16.41 0.79
N LEU A 17 2.77 -15.60 0.88
CA LEU A 17 2.78 -14.14 0.75
C LEU A 17 1.92 -13.47 1.85
N VAL A 18 2.20 -12.21 2.15
CA VAL A 18 1.41 -11.34 3.03
C VAL A 18 0.91 -10.14 2.23
N GLU A 19 -0.37 -9.79 2.34
CA GLU A 19 -0.94 -8.56 1.79
C GLU A 19 -1.12 -7.51 2.89
N LEU A 20 -0.45 -6.36 2.76
CA LEU A 20 -0.71 -5.19 3.58
C LEU A 20 -1.95 -4.47 3.06
N HIS A 21 -2.90 -4.18 3.95
CA HIS A 21 -4.15 -3.54 3.56
C HIS A 21 -4.08 -2.01 3.73
N SER A 22 -3.86 -1.31 2.63
CA SER A 22 -3.80 0.16 2.54
C SER A 22 -4.88 0.72 1.60
N ALA A 23 -6.09 0.19 1.72
CA ALA A 23 -7.24 0.52 0.88
C ALA A 23 -8.51 0.68 1.73
N HIS A 24 -9.59 1.12 1.08
CA HIS A 24 -10.98 1.07 1.57
C HIS A 24 -11.26 1.78 2.89
N GLY A 25 -10.47 2.80 3.23
CA GLY A 25 -10.68 3.65 4.41
C GLY A 25 -10.21 3.04 5.73
N TYR A 26 -9.44 1.95 5.69
CA TYR A 26 -8.76 1.42 6.87
C TYR A 26 -7.52 2.25 7.24
N LEU A 27 -6.87 1.91 8.37
CA LEU A 27 -5.82 2.72 9.00
C LEU A 27 -4.76 3.26 8.04
N LEU A 28 -4.14 2.40 7.24
CA LEU A 28 -3.09 2.83 6.31
C LEU A 28 -3.64 3.76 5.20
N HIS A 29 -4.86 3.52 4.74
CA HIS A 29 -5.55 4.42 3.80
C HIS A 29 -5.87 5.78 4.45
N GLN A 30 -6.26 5.78 5.73
CA GLN A 30 -6.54 7.02 6.46
C GLN A 30 -5.31 7.91 6.61
N PHE A 31 -4.10 7.34 6.66
CA PHE A 31 -2.87 8.12 6.64
C PHE A 31 -2.57 8.70 5.26
N LEU A 32 -2.84 7.97 4.19
CA LEU A 32 -2.65 8.43 2.81
C LEU A 32 -3.61 9.55 2.42
N SER A 33 -4.87 9.45 2.88
CA SER A 33 -5.94 10.36 2.47
C SER A 33 -5.79 11.74 3.12
N PRO A 34 -5.80 12.83 2.33
CA PRO A 34 -5.86 14.19 2.88
C PRO A 34 -7.23 14.52 3.52
N SER A 35 -8.28 13.73 3.26
CA SER A 35 -9.61 13.93 3.85
C SER A 35 -9.69 13.45 5.29
N SER A 36 -8.85 12.49 5.70
CA SER A 36 -8.78 11.97 7.08
C SER A 36 -7.50 12.39 7.81
N ASN A 37 -6.38 12.56 7.10
CA ASN A 37 -5.11 12.92 7.71
C ASN A 37 -4.89 14.44 7.72
N HIS A 38 -5.31 15.08 8.80
CA HIS A 38 -5.08 16.51 9.06
C HIS A 38 -3.89 16.77 10.00
N ARG A 39 -2.98 15.79 10.14
CA ARG A 39 -1.82 15.94 11.01
C ARG A 39 -0.86 17.00 10.46
N THR A 40 -0.15 17.66 11.36
CA THR A 40 0.88 18.67 11.05
C THR A 40 2.29 18.22 11.42
N ASP A 41 2.43 16.96 11.85
CA ASP A 41 3.72 16.34 12.14
C ASP A 41 4.30 15.62 10.91
N GLN A 42 5.35 14.82 11.13
CA GLN A 42 6.04 14.10 10.06
C GLN A 42 5.18 13.04 9.32
N TYR A 43 3.95 12.78 9.78
CA TYR A 43 3.03 11.83 9.17
C TYR A 43 1.85 12.49 8.44
N GLY A 44 1.82 13.82 8.30
CA GLY A 44 0.76 14.52 7.57
C GLY A 44 1.23 15.76 6.78
N GLY A 45 0.27 16.45 6.18
CA GLY A 45 0.52 17.65 5.37
C GLY A 45 0.90 17.33 3.92
N SER A 46 2.13 16.85 3.67
CA SER A 46 2.61 16.53 2.32
C SER A 46 2.33 15.07 1.93
N VAL A 47 2.37 14.76 0.63
CA VAL A 47 2.21 13.39 0.12
C VAL A 47 3.27 12.45 0.69
N GLU A 48 4.51 12.92 0.81
CA GLU A 48 5.63 12.16 1.37
C GLU A 48 5.39 11.80 2.84
N ASN A 49 4.86 12.74 3.62
CA ASN A 49 4.55 12.52 5.02
C ASN A 49 3.33 11.62 5.21
N ARG A 50 2.28 11.79 4.39
CA ARG A 50 1.09 10.92 4.43
C ARG A 50 1.42 9.48 4.06
N ALA A 51 2.31 9.28 3.07
CA ALA A 51 2.79 7.96 2.67
C ALA A 51 3.77 7.32 3.66
N ARG A 52 4.38 8.11 4.55
CA ARG A 52 5.46 7.66 5.44
C ARG A 52 5.11 6.42 6.23
N LEU A 53 3.97 6.42 6.92
CA LEU A 53 3.57 5.26 7.74
C LEU A 53 3.42 4.00 6.89
N VAL A 54 2.81 4.11 5.71
CA VAL A 54 2.62 2.97 4.79
C VAL A 54 3.97 2.41 4.37
N LEU A 55 4.91 3.28 4.00
CA LEU A 55 6.25 2.88 3.58
C LEU A 55 7.06 2.27 4.73
N GLU A 56 6.95 2.80 5.95
CA GLU A 56 7.60 2.23 7.13
C GLU A 56 7.07 0.82 7.46
N VAL A 57 5.77 0.59 7.33
CA VAL A 57 5.16 -0.74 7.52
C VAL A 57 5.62 -1.72 6.44
N VAL A 58 5.71 -1.26 5.18
CA VAL A 58 6.28 -2.06 4.09
C VAL A 58 7.73 -2.43 4.39
N ASP A 59 8.55 -1.45 4.78
CA ASP A 59 9.97 -1.64 5.07
C ASP A 59 10.18 -2.62 6.24
N ALA A 60 9.39 -2.50 7.30
CA ALA A 60 9.40 -3.46 8.42
C ALA A 60 8.99 -4.88 7.99
N GLY A 61 7.99 -4.99 7.10
CA GLY A 61 7.58 -6.28 6.53
C GLY A 61 8.69 -6.91 5.68
N ILE A 62 9.37 -6.10 4.86
CA ILE A 62 10.50 -6.53 4.04
C ILE A 62 11.67 -7.00 4.90
N GLU A 63 12.00 -6.28 5.98
CA GLU A 63 13.09 -6.63 6.89
C GLU A 63 12.90 -8.03 7.51
N GLU A 64 11.66 -8.36 7.88
CA GLU A 64 11.36 -9.63 8.54
C GLU A 64 11.09 -10.78 7.57
N TRP A 65 10.45 -10.55 6.42
CA TRP A 65 9.96 -11.60 5.51
C TRP A 65 10.61 -11.63 4.12
N GLY A 66 11.28 -10.55 3.71
CA GLY A 66 11.78 -10.37 2.35
C GLY A 66 10.75 -9.74 1.41
N ALA A 67 11.24 -8.92 0.47
CA ALA A 67 10.39 -8.16 -0.45
C ALA A 67 9.56 -9.02 -1.41
N ASP A 68 10.07 -10.21 -1.76
CA ASP A 68 9.41 -11.21 -2.60
C ASP A 68 8.19 -11.86 -1.92
N ARG A 69 7.91 -11.54 -0.65
CA ARG A 69 6.75 -12.03 0.11
C ARG A 69 5.77 -10.96 0.54
N ILE A 70 6.09 -9.69 0.33
CA ILE A 70 5.24 -8.57 0.73
C ILE A 70 4.49 -8.05 -0.48
N GLY A 71 3.17 -8.05 -0.42
CA GLY A 71 2.31 -7.31 -1.33
C GLY A 71 1.52 -6.23 -0.58
N ILE A 72 0.93 -5.30 -1.33
CA ILE A 72 0.09 -4.26 -0.76
C ILE A 72 -1.15 -4.01 -1.62
N ARG A 73 -2.28 -3.82 -0.96
CA ARG A 73 -3.55 -3.43 -1.59
C ARG A 73 -3.83 -1.94 -1.37
N ILE A 74 -4.11 -1.23 -2.45
CA ILE A 74 -4.46 0.20 -2.46
C ILE A 74 -5.78 0.46 -3.19
N SER A 75 -6.50 1.51 -2.80
CA SER A 75 -7.72 2.00 -3.48
C SER A 75 -7.54 3.48 -3.85
N PRO A 76 -6.80 3.76 -4.94
CA PRO A 76 -6.38 5.12 -5.27
C PRO A 76 -7.52 5.99 -5.81
N ILE A 77 -8.62 5.38 -6.27
CA ILE A 77 -9.77 6.08 -6.83
C ILE A 77 -11.03 5.73 -6.05
N GLY A 78 -11.84 6.75 -5.79
CA GLY A 78 -13.14 6.63 -5.16
C GLY A 78 -13.11 6.74 -3.63
N THR A 79 -14.28 7.02 -3.07
CA THR A 79 -14.47 7.20 -1.64
C THR A 79 -14.97 5.91 -1.00
N PHE A 80 -14.31 5.46 0.06
CA PHE A 80 -14.71 4.27 0.83
C PHE A 80 -14.66 4.58 2.32
N GLN A 81 -15.66 4.11 3.09
CA GLN A 81 -15.73 4.34 4.55
C GLN A 81 -15.53 5.83 4.92
N ASN A 82 -16.14 6.74 4.17
CA ASN A 82 -15.99 8.19 4.31
C ASN A 82 -14.55 8.71 4.23
N THR A 83 -13.65 7.96 3.59
CA THR A 83 -12.27 8.35 3.32
C THR A 83 -12.12 8.63 1.83
N ASP A 84 -11.83 9.88 1.49
CA ASP A 84 -11.68 10.41 0.14
C ASP A 84 -10.20 10.69 -0.17
N ASN A 85 -9.75 10.42 -1.38
CA ASN A 85 -8.33 10.58 -1.74
C ASN A 85 -7.94 12.03 -2.06
N GLY A 86 -8.90 12.96 -2.05
CA GLY A 86 -8.69 14.37 -2.29
C GLY A 86 -8.44 14.72 -3.76
N PRO A 87 -8.25 16.01 -4.05
CA PRO A 87 -8.17 16.50 -5.44
C PRO A 87 -6.92 16.05 -6.20
N ASN A 88 -5.90 15.54 -5.51
CA ASN A 88 -4.63 15.10 -6.09
C ASN A 88 -4.48 13.56 -6.08
N GLU A 89 -5.59 12.82 -5.97
CA GLU A 89 -5.60 11.35 -5.79
C GLU A 89 -4.68 10.59 -6.76
N GLU A 90 -4.64 10.99 -8.03
CA GLU A 90 -3.78 10.34 -9.03
C GLU A 90 -2.29 10.61 -8.76
N ALA A 91 -1.92 11.86 -8.49
CA ALA A 91 -0.53 12.23 -8.22
C ALA A 91 -0.01 11.58 -6.92
N ASP A 92 -0.86 11.53 -5.89
CA ASP A 92 -0.53 10.89 -4.61
C ASP A 92 -0.36 9.38 -4.77
N ALA A 93 -1.24 8.73 -5.54
CA ALA A 93 -1.14 7.32 -5.86
C ALA A 93 0.15 7.02 -6.67
N LEU A 94 0.49 7.85 -7.66
CA LEU A 94 1.72 7.70 -8.45
C LEU A 94 2.97 7.78 -7.58
N TYR A 95 3.02 8.72 -6.63
CA TYR A 95 4.12 8.81 -5.65
C TYR A 95 4.24 7.51 -4.86
N LEU A 96 3.14 7.00 -4.29
CA LEU A 96 3.17 5.76 -3.52
C LEU A 96 3.63 4.57 -4.38
N ILE A 97 3.07 4.42 -5.58
CA ILE A 97 3.43 3.35 -6.53
C ILE A 97 4.92 3.40 -6.88
N GLU A 98 5.49 4.58 -7.12
CA GLU A 98 6.92 4.73 -7.38
C GLU A 98 7.78 4.27 -6.20
N GLN A 99 7.39 4.65 -4.97
CA GLN A 99 8.11 4.29 -3.75
C GLN A 99 8.02 2.79 -3.45
N LEU A 100 6.88 2.15 -3.74
CA LEU A 100 6.71 0.72 -3.64
C LEU A 100 7.54 -0.03 -4.70
N GLY A 101 7.60 0.50 -5.92
CA GLY A 101 8.44 -0.04 -7.01
C GLY A 101 9.93 -0.06 -6.66
N LYS A 102 10.43 1.01 -6.02
CA LYS A 102 11.83 1.09 -5.51
C LYS A 102 12.16 0.02 -4.47
N ARG A 103 11.16 -0.49 -3.76
CA ARG A 103 11.31 -1.54 -2.72
C ARG A 103 11.24 -2.96 -3.27
N GLY A 104 10.80 -3.12 -4.53
CA GLY A 104 10.73 -4.43 -5.18
C GLY A 104 9.75 -5.40 -4.50
N ILE A 105 8.62 -4.87 -4.01
CA ILE A 105 7.57 -5.70 -3.39
C ILE A 105 7.04 -6.76 -4.37
N ALA A 106 6.54 -7.87 -3.83
CA ALA A 106 6.09 -9.03 -4.59
C ALA A 106 4.95 -8.72 -5.57
N TYR A 107 3.98 -7.89 -5.15
CA TYR A 107 2.87 -7.46 -6.00
C TYR A 107 2.18 -6.19 -5.48
N LEU A 108 1.52 -5.47 -6.40
CA LEU A 108 0.61 -4.37 -6.13
C LEU A 108 -0.81 -4.79 -6.49
N HIS A 109 -1.74 -4.67 -5.55
CA HIS A 109 -3.15 -4.93 -5.76
C HIS A 109 -3.91 -3.59 -5.79
N MET A 110 -4.40 -3.21 -6.96
CA MET A 110 -5.24 -2.02 -7.12
C MET A 110 -6.70 -2.45 -7.06
N SER A 111 -7.41 -1.91 -6.08
CA SER A 111 -8.86 -2.08 -5.95
C SER A 111 -9.54 -0.82 -6.44
N GLU A 112 -10.26 -0.95 -7.54
CA GLU A 112 -11.01 0.15 -8.14
C GLU A 112 -12.51 -0.11 -7.96
N PRO A 113 -13.34 0.93 -7.74
CA PRO A 113 -14.77 0.76 -7.83
C PRO A 113 -15.16 0.34 -9.26
N ASP A 114 -16.19 -0.48 -9.39
CA ASP A 114 -16.71 -0.96 -10.68
C ASP A 114 -17.15 0.14 -11.66
N TRP A 115 -17.50 1.33 -11.13
CA TRP A 115 -17.84 2.51 -11.91
C TRP A 115 -16.64 3.40 -12.28
N ALA A 116 -15.48 3.21 -11.64
CA ALA A 116 -14.27 3.89 -12.08
C ALA A 116 -13.77 3.18 -13.34
N GLU A 117 -13.73 3.92 -14.45
CA GLU A 117 -13.03 3.44 -15.64
C GLU A 117 -11.57 3.21 -15.25
N VAL A 118 -11.01 2.05 -15.60
CA VAL A 118 -9.65 1.66 -15.19
C VAL A 118 -8.69 2.79 -15.54
N ASN A 119 -8.05 3.40 -14.54
CA ASN A 119 -7.20 4.57 -14.79
C ASN A 119 -5.95 4.09 -15.54
N HIS A 120 -5.97 4.27 -16.87
CA HIS A 120 -4.93 3.79 -17.77
C HIS A 120 -3.55 4.41 -17.49
N ILE A 121 -3.49 5.60 -16.88
CA ILE A 121 -2.23 6.25 -16.50
C ILE A 121 -1.63 5.55 -15.29
N LEU A 122 -2.41 5.36 -14.22
CA LEU A 122 -1.98 4.59 -13.05
C LEU A 122 -1.54 3.18 -13.45
N MET A 123 -2.29 2.54 -14.34
CA MET A 123 -1.95 1.21 -14.85
C MET A 123 -0.65 1.18 -15.67
N ARG A 124 -0.41 2.17 -16.52
CA ARG A 124 0.86 2.28 -17.27
C ARG A 124 2.03 2.52 -16.34
N PHE A 125 1.84 3.33 -15.30
CA PHE A 125 2.89 3.66 -14.35
C PHE A 125 3.20 2.49 -13.42
N ALA A 126 2.19 1.83 -12.86
CA ALA A 126 2.36 0.61 -12.06
C ALA A 126 3.13 -0.47 -12.84
N LYS A 127 2.82 -0.66 -14.12
CA LYS A 127 3.57 -1.58 -15.00
C LYS A 127 5.00 -1.14 -15.31
N LYS A 128 5.30 0.15 -15.24
CA LYS A 128 6.63 0.71 -15.53
C LYS A 128 7.59 0.61 -14.35
N TYR A 129 7.09 0.73 -13.11
CA TYR A 129 7.94 0.83 -11.91
C TYR A 129 7.95 -0.43 -11.04
N ALA A 130 7.10 -1.43 -11.30
CA ALA A 130 7.18 -2.74 -10.65
C ALA A 130 8.08 -3.70 -11.46
N PRO A 131 9.25 -4.15 -10.96
CA PRO A 131 9.72 -5.48 -11.33
C PRO A 131 8.81 -6.52 -10.64
N VAL A 132 8.44 -7.60 -11.33
CA VAL A 132 7.88 -8.85 -10.78
C VAL A 132 6.33 -8.95 -10.67
N SER A 133 5.82 -10.08 -11.19
CA SER A 133 4.46 -10.66 -11.20
C SER A 133 3.27 -9.90 -10.58
N THR A 134 2.35 -9.47 -11.45
CA THR A 134 0.90 -9.31 -11.18
C THR A 134 0.49 -8.03 -10.46
N VAL A 135 0.36 -6.93 -11.20
CA VAL A 135 -0.65 -5.92 -10.85
C VAL A 135 -2.00 -6.61 -10.89
N ARG A 136 -2.60 -6.85 -9.72
CA ARG A 136 -3.92 -7.48 -9.62
C ARG A 136 -4.97 -6.37 -9.56
N LEU A 137 -5.91 -6.40 -10.49
CA LEU A 137 -7.11 -5.57 -10.44
C LEU A 137 -8.23 -6.36 -9.76
N SER A 138 -8.88 -5.74 -8.79
CA SER A 138 -10.18 -6.18 -8.31
C SER A 138 -11.17 -5.03 -8.41
N ALA A 139 -12.33 -5.32 -8.99
CA ALA A 139 -13.48 -4.43 -8.93
C ALA A 139 -14.23 -4.70 -7.63
N GLN A 140 -14.57 -3.65 -6.90
CA GLN A 140 -15.50 -3.78 -5.78
C GLN A 140 -16.90 -3.41 -6.24
N VAL A 141 -17.79 -4.41 -6.24
CA VAL A 141 -19.20 -4.24 -6.62
C VAL A 141 -19.86 -3.32 -5.60
N HIS A 142 -20.36 -2.18 -6.06
CA HIS A 142 -21.16 -1.29 -5.23
C HIS A 142 -22.57 -1.92 -5.08
N THR A 143 -22.84 -2.57 -3.94
CA THR A 143 -24.24 -2.86 -3.57
C THR A 143 -24.85 -1.59 -3.03
N GLN A 144 -25.87 -1.08 -3.72
CA GLN A 144 -26.73 0.01 -3.23
C GLN A 144 -27.39 -0.35 -1.90
#